data_AF-A0A519VS57-F1
#
_entry.id   AF-A0A519VS57-F1
#
_cell.length_a   1.000
_cell.length_b   1.000
_cell.length_c   1.000
_cell.angle_alpha   90.00
_cell.angle_beta   90.00
_cell.angle_gamma   90.00
#
_symmetry.space_group_name_H-M   'P 1'
#
loop_
_entity.id
_entity.type
_entity.pdbx_description
1 polymer ?
#
loop_
_entity_poly.entity_id
_entity_poly.type
_entity_poly.pdbx_seq_one_letter_code
_entity_poly.pdbx_strand_id
1 'polypeptide(L)'
;MVVNTSGTVVGAATVQRYIASANAGNGYRHYASPVAATTVSDLATGSFTPVVNPAYNTAANPYAVTPFPTVFDYNSSRLSSTSAVSSAFDFGWESPAALTDALNPGQGYSVNIAGTQLVDFVGTLNNGAVSRTGLVRGSQADAGWQLLGNPYPSPLNWDAVSTTGLDAAVYVYRSTGPYAGTYASYVPGGASTNGGTAQLAAMQGFFVRTTSASTPGTINFANAARLTTYASPIFQRTASTDPLVRLTLAAATGPADEAVVYFTSGASAGFDATADAYKLTASGTPVLASDLGAAGLLSINALPALGTAPVAVPLRIEAPLAGSYILKASELLNLPTGTSAYLRDAQTGTVFDLSQPAGYAVNLAAGAASAGRFALLLGGNQPLASAAAALGQQVTVFPNPAHAGNISLSLPTTLGQQAIEVALLNALGQAVAHHTLPASPDAVRTLALPALAPGIYTVRLQTTAGAISKRLTIN
;
A
#
# COMPACT_ATOMS: atom_id res chain seq x y z
N MET A 1 -30.83 -1.18 -12.77
CA MET A 1 -30.27 -2.52 -12.47
C MET A 1 -31.21 -3.56 -13.01
N VAL A 2 -30.70 -4.56 -13.73
CA VAL A 2 -31.47 -5.74 -14.14
C VAL A 2 -30.81 -6.93 -13.47
N VAL A 3 -31.55 -7.77 -12.74
CA VAL A 3 -31.00 -8.94 -12.00
C VAL A 3 -31.56 -10.27 -12.52
N ASN A 4 -32.68 -10.24 -13.24
CA ASN A 4 -33.39 -11.40 -13.79
C ASN A 4 -33.85 -12.43 -12.75
N THR A 5 -34.36 -11.98 -11.60
CA THR A 5 -34.78 -12.87 -10.49
C THR A 5 -36.22 -13.42 -10.62
N SER A 6 -37.04 -12.83 -11.49
CA SER A 6 -38.46 -13.22 -11.70
C SER A 6 -38.95 -13.03 -13.15
N GLY A 7 -38.02 -12.79 -14.08
CA GLY A 7 -38.26 -12.52 -15.49
C GLY A 7 -36.94 -12.26 -16.20
N THR A 8 -36.90 -12.38 -17.53
CA THR A 8 -35.70 -12.09 -18.31
C THR A 8 -36.02 -11.00 -19.33
N VAL A 9 -35.18 -9.98 -19.41
CA VAL A 9 -35.26 -8.98 -20.48
C VAL A 9 -34.72 -9.62 -21.77
N VAL A 10 -35.51 -9.58 -22.84
CA VAL A 10 -35.15 -10.11 -24.17
C VAL A 10 -35.02 -8.94 -25.14
N GLY A 11 -33.98 -8.97 -25.97
CA GLY A 11 -33.67 -7.92 -26.94
C GLY A 11 -32.58 -6.96 -26.49
N ALA A 12 -32.30 -5.96 -27.33
CA ALA A 12 -31.32 -4.93 -27.04
C ALA A 12 -31.84 -3.96 -25.96
N ALA A 13 -30.95 -3.54 -25.07
CA ALA A 13 -31.22 -2.54 -24.06
C ALA A 13 -30.04 -1.56 -23.99
N THR A 14 -30.35 -0.32 -23.62
CA THR A 14 -29.35 0.69 -23.26
C THR A 14 -29.11 0.62 -21.76
N VAL A 15 -27.87 0.35 -21.37
CA VAL A 15 -27.46 0.35 -19.96
C VAL A 15 -26.56 1.56 -19.74
N GLN A 16 -26.99 2.45 -18.85
CA GLN A 16 -26.23 3.63 -18.42
C GLN A 16 -25.93 3.54 -16.93
N ARG A 17 -24.82 4.13 -16.53
CA ARG A 17 -24.47 4.27 -15.11
C ARG A 17 -23.95 5.67 -14.84
N TYR A 18 -24.57 6.32 -13.86
CA TYR A 18 -23.98 7.50 -13.24
C TYR A 18 -22.76 7.11 -12.40
N ILE A 19 -21.63 7.77 -12.63
CA ILE A 19 -20.40 7.58 -11.86
C ILE A 19 -20.28 8.71 -10.85
N ALA A 20 -20.53 8.41 -9.57
CA ALA A 20 -20.14 9.31 -8.49
C ALA A 20 -18.60 9.26 -8.34
N SER A 21 -17.92 10.21 -8.98
CA SER A 21 -16.46 10.29 -9.00
C SER A 21 -15.96 11.44 -8.13
N ALA A 22 -14.91 11.19 -7.34
CA ALA A 22 -14.17 12.25 -6.65
C ALA A 22 -13.47 13.20 -7.64
N ASN A 23 -13.21 12.73 -8.86
CA ASN A 23 -12.71 13.52 -9.98
C ASN A 23 -13.81 13.70 -11.03
N ALA A 24 -14.33 14.93 -11.20
CA ALA A 24 -15.31 15.24 -12.23
C ALA A 24 -14.69 15.41 -13.64
N GLY A 25 -13.40 15.73 -13.71
CA GLY A 25 -12.67 15.93 -14.97
C GLY A 25 -12.16 14.63 -15.59
N ASN A 26 -11.28 14.79 -16.59
CA ASN A 26 -10.59 13.67 -17.24
C ASN A 26 -9.85 12.83 -16.21
N GLY A 27 -9.75 11.53 -16.47
CA GLY A 27 -9.08 10.56 -15.63
C GLY A 27 -9.39 9.13 -16.05
N TYR A 28 -8.54 8.20 -15.65
CA TYR A 28 -8.75 6.79 -15.95
C TYR A 28 -9.91 6.21 -15.15
N ARG A 29 -10.82 5.54 -15.84
CA ARG A 29 -11.95 4.79 -15.27
C ARG A 29 -11.97 3.42 -15.91
N HIS A 30 -12.13 2.39 -15.10
CA HIS A 30 -12.20 1.02 -15.60
C HIS A 30 -13.66 0.63 -15.82
N TYR A 31 -13.99 0.37 -17.08
CA TYR A 31 -15.29 -0.06 -17.55
C TYR A 31 -15.28 -1.55 -17.88
N ALA A 32 -16.46 -2.15 -17.90
CA ALA A 32 -16.72 -3.45 -18.48
C ALA A 32 -18.11 -3.46 -19.12
N SER A 33 -18.27 -4.26 -20.17
CA SER A 33 -19.55 -4.31 -20.88
C SER A 33 -20.59 -5.12 -20.09
N PRO A 34 -21.77 -4.54 -19.78
CA PRO A 34 -22.91 -5.26 -19.21
C PRO A 34 -23.78 -5.92 -20.30
N VAL A 35 -23.44 -5.75 -21.58
CA VAL A 35 -24.13 -6.27 -22.74
C VAL A 35 -23.20 -7.11 -23.61
N ALA A 36 -23.77 -8.03 -24.39
CA ALA A 36 -23.07 -8.79 -25.40
C ALA A 36 -23.09 -8.06 -26.76
N ALA A 37 -22.17 -8.44 -27.63
CA ALA A 37 -22.08 -7.97 -29.02
C ALA A 37 -21.95 -6.43 -29.16
N THR A 38 -21.19 -5.81 -28.25
CA THR A 38 -20.81 -4.39 -28.34
C THR A 38 -19.31 -4.24 -28.61
N THR A 39 -18.89 -3.04 -29.00
CA THR A 39 -17.55 -2.69 -29.48
C THR A 39 -17.00 -1.48 -28.76
N VAL A 40 -15.69 -1.22 -28.92
CA VAL A 40 -15.00 -0.05 -28.32
C VAL A 40 -15.71 1.28 -28.66
N SER A 41 -16.35 1.38 -29.83
CA SER A 41 -17.14 2.55 -30.21
C SER A 41 -18.28 2.91 -29.24
N ASP A 42 -18.82 1.93 -28.50
CA ASP A 42 -19.91 2.12 -27.54
C ASP A 42 -19.43 2.83 -26.24
N LEU A 43 -18.11 3.03 -26.10
CA LEU A 43 -17.55 3.90 -25.06
C LEU A 43 -17.68 5.40 -25.41
N ALA A 44 -18.12 5.73 -26.62
CA ALA A 44 -18.39 7.10 -27.02
C ALA A 44 -19.56 7.69 -26.24
N THR A 45 -19.58 9.01 -26.13
CA THR A 45 -20.73 9.76 -25.61
C THR A 45 -20.97 10.96 -26.51
N GLY A 46 -22.00 11.75 -26.22
CA GLY A 46 -22.27 12.99 -26.97
C GLY A 46 -21.11 13.99 -27.00
N SER A 47 -20.13 13.91 -26.09
CA SER A 47 -18.97 14.82 -26.05
C SER A 47 -17.61 14.13 -25.91
N PHE A 48 -17.57 12.80 -26.03
CA PHE A 48 -16.33 12.02 -25.96
C PHE A 48 -16.28 11.02 -27.11
N THR A 49 -15.19 11.06 -27.86
CA THR A 49 -14.87 10.06 -28.89
C THR A 49 -13.67 9.24 -28.43
N PRO A 50 -13.79 7.91 -28.32
CA PRO A 50 -12.68 7.04 -27.97
C PRO A 50 -11.57 7.15 -29.03
N VAL A 51 -10.31 7.18 -28.57
CA VAL A 51 -9.12 7.15 -29.43
C VAL A 51 -8.41 5.84 -29.18
N VAL A 52 -8.24 5.06 -30.24
CA VAL A 52 -7.44 3.83 -30.24
C VAL A 52 -6.24 4.03 -31.16
N ASN A 53 -5.08 3.51 -30.75
CA ASN A 53 -3.85 3.60 -31.52
C ASN A 53 -2.96 2.37 -31.26
N PRO A 54 -3.06 1.31 -32.08
CA PRO A 54 -2.26 0.09 -31.88
C PRO A 54 -0.74 0.32 -32.01
N ALA A 55 -0.28 1.44 -32.58
CA ALA A 55 1.15 1.77 -32.57
C ALA A 55 1.71 1.95 -31.15
N TYR A 56 0.85 2.30 -30.17
CA TYR A 56 1.19 2.29 -28.74
C TYR A 56 1.74 0.93 -28.28
N ASN A 57 1.26 -0.15 -28.88
CA ASN A 57 1.53 -1.51 -28.40
C ASN A 57 2.95 -1.99 -28.70
N THR A 58 3.59 -1.42 -29.72
CA THR A 58 4.91 -1.86 -30.20
C THR A 58 5.94 -0.74 -30.22
N ALA A 59 5.56 0.50 -29.89
CA ALA A 59 6.47 1.63 -29.86
C ALA A 59 7.54 1.45 -28.78
N ALA A 60 8.79 1.81 -29.10
CA ALA A 60 9.88 1.84 -28.13
C ALA A 60 9.62 2.85 -26.98
N ASN A 61 8.90 3.93 -27.29
CA ASN A 61 8.38 4.88 -26.31
C ASN A 61 6.86 5.07 -26.52
N PRO A 62 6.02 4.25 -25.86
CA PRO A 62 4.57 4.34 -25.98
C PRO A 62 4.01 5.71 -25.56
N TYR A 63 4.70 6.43 -24.67
CA TYR A 63 4.29 7.76 -24.20
C TYR A 63 4.43 8.87 -25.25
N ALA A 64 5.15 8.62 -26.34
CA ALA A 64 5.32 9.58 -27.45
C ALA A 64 4.37 9.32 -28.63
N VAL A 65 3.54 8.28 -28.58
CA VAL A 65 2.64 7.92 -29.67
C VAL A 65 1.52 8.96 -29.82
N THR A 66 1.26 9.39 -31.06
CA THR A 66 0.22 10.37 -31.40
C THR A 66 -0.74 9.81 -32.47
N PRO A 67 -2.06 10.05 -32.36
CA PRO A 67 -2.73 10.52 -31.15
C PRO A 67 -2.56 9.52 -30.00
N PHE A 68 -2.40 10.02 -28.77
CA PHE A 68 -2.27 9.15 -27.60
C PHE A 68 -3.61 8.44 -27.35
N PRO A 69 -3.63 7.11 -27.17
CA PRO A 69 -4.87 6.38 -26.97
C PRO A 69 -5.58 6.80 -25.68
N THR A 70 -6.91 6.79 -25.71
CA THR A 70 -7.76 7.04 -24.53
C THR A 70 -8.44 5.79 -24.02
N VAL A 71 -8.35 4.67 -24.74
CA VAL A 71 -8.86 3.35 -24.34
C VAL A 71 -7.72 2.36 -24.28
N PHE A 72 -7.69 1.58 -23.21
CA PHE A 72 -6.71 0.53 -22.99
C PHE A 72 -7.37 -0.72 -22.42
N ASP A 73 -6.91 -1.89 -22.83
CA ASP A 73 -7.00 -3.13 -22.04
C ASP A 73 -5.64 -3.40 -21.38
N TYR A 74 -5.54 -4.52 -20.66
CA TYR A 74 -4.34 -4.88 -19.93
C TYR A 74 -3.88 -6.29 -20.30
N ASN A 75 -2.65 -6.38 -20.77
CA ASN A 75 -2.01 -7.61 -21.21
C ASN A 75 -0.71 -7.83 -20.45
N SER A 76 -0.78 -8.69 -19.44
CA SER A 76 0.38 -8.99 -18.59
C SER A 76 1.51 -9.74 -19.31
N SER A 77 1.28 -10.30 -20.51
CA SER A 77 2.35 -10.95 -21.28
C SER A 77 3.35 -9.98 -21.88
N ARG A 78 3.02 -8.68 -21.92
CA ARG A 78 3.93 -7.60 -22.35
C ARG A 78 5.07 -7.39 -21.37
N LEU A 79 4.90 -7.82 -20.11
CA LEU A 79 5.94 -7.79 -19.08
C LEU A 79 6.87 -8.98 -19.30
N SER A 80 7.82 -8.83 -20.22
CA SER A 80 8.62 -9.93 -20.78
C SER A 80 10.11 -9.89 -20.45
N SER A 81 10.61 -8.81 -19.84
CA SER A 81 12.04 -8.65 -19.52
C SER A 81 12.27 -8.23 -18.08
N THR A 82 13.51 -8.39 -17.60
CA THR A 82 13.95 -7.95 -16.26
C THR A 82 14.34 -6.46 -16.20
N SER A 83 14.16 -5.71 -17.30
CA SER A 83 14.36 -4.26 -17.29
C SER A 83 13.28 -3.60 -16.45
N ALA A 84 13.69 -2.78 -15.49
CA ALA A 84 12.79 -2.04 -14.59
C ALA A 84 11.71 -1.22 -15.31
N VAL A 85 11.96 -0.84 -16.56
CA VAL A 85 11.00 -0.13 -17.41
C VAL A 85 9.94 -1.11 -17.91
N SER A 86 10.32 -2.12 -18.70
CA SER A 86 9.37 -3.06 -19.32
C SER A 86 8.77 -4.10 -18.37
N SER A 87 9.38 -4.31 -17.20
CA SER A 87 8.83 -5.18 -16.16
C SER A 87 7.78 -4.47 -15.31
N ALA A 88 7.68 -3.14 -15.40
CA ALA A 88 6.74 -2.37 -14.60
C ALA A 88 5.29 -2.63 -15.02
N PHE A 89 4.39 -2.54 -14.05
CA PHE A 89 2.94 -2.69 -14.23
C PHE A 89 2.40 -1.91 -15.45
N ASP A 90 2.85 -0.66 -15.65
CA ASP A 90 2.36 0.23 -16.71
C ASP A 90 2.67 -0.25 -18.13
N PHE A 91 3.65 -1.12 -18.32
CA PHE A 91 3.93 -1.71 -19.65
C PHE A 91 2.91 -2.75 -20.08
N GLY A 92 2.06 -3.21 -19.15
CA GLY A 92 0.96 -4.11 -19.45
C GLY A 92 -0.22 -3.44 -20.15
N TRP A 93 -0.33 -2.10 -20.12
CA TRP A 93 -1.37 -1.40 -20.86
C TRP A 93 -1.19 -1.59 -22.37
N GLU A 94 -2.28 -1.82 -23.09
CA GLU A 94 -2.29 -1.86 -24.54
C GLU A 94 -3.56 -1.19 -25.09
N SER A 95 -3.46 -0.60 -26.28
CA SER A 95 -4.59 0.00 -26.97
C SER A 95 -5.26 -1.03 -27.85
N PRO A 96 -6.61 -1.07 -27.93
CA PRO A 96 -7.30 -1.77 -28.99
C PRO A 96 -6.82 -1.33 -30.39
N ALA A 97 -7.03 -2.18 -31.39
CA ALA A 97 -6.60 -1.94 -32.76
C ALA A 97 -7.61 -1.07 -33.53
N ALA A 98 -8.90 -1.24 -33.25
CA ALA A 98 -9.98 -0.50 -33.91
C ALA A 98 -11.16 -0.23 -32.97
N LEU A 99 -11.97 0.78 -33.30
CA LEU A 99 -13.23 1.06 -32.59
C LEU A 99 -14.27 -0.06 -32.76
N THR A 100 -14.09 -0.92 -33.76
CA THR A 100 -14.91 -2.11 -34.02
C THR A 100 -14.48 -3.33 -33.22
N ASP A 101 -13.39 -3.25 -32.45
CA ASP A 101 -12.96 -4.36 -31.60
C ASP A 101 -14.01 -4.65 -30.55
N ALA A 102 -14.28 -5.93 -30.32
CA ALA A 102 -15.32 -6.37 -29.40
C ALA A 102 -14.94 -6.07 -27.95
N LEU A 103 -15.90 -5.55 -27.17
CA LEU A 103 -15.79 -5.50 -25.72
C LEU A 103 -16.29 -6.83 -25.15
N ASN A 104 -15.35 -7.68 -24.77
CA ASN A 104 -15.66 -9.03 -24.35
C ASN A 104 -16.30 -9.05 -22.95
N PRO A 105 -17.42 -9.75 -22.73
CA PRO A 105 -17.99 -9.91 -21.39
C PRO A 105 -16.96 -10.45 -20.40
N GLY A 106 -16.88 -9.81 -19.23
CA GLY A 106 -15.95 -10.17 -18.16
C GLY A 106 -14.54 -9.58 -18.30
N GLN A 107 -14.23 -8.94 -19.43
CA GLN A 107 -13.00 -8.16 -19.63
C GLN A 107 -13.21 -6.71 -19.16
N GLY A 108 -12.19 -6.13 -18.53
CA GLY A 108 -12.18 -4.71 -18.18
C GLY A 108 -11.35 -3.89 -19.16
N TYR A 109 -11.70 -2.61 -19.28
CA TYR A 109 -11.07 -1.63 -20.16
C TYR A 109 -10.87 -0.31 -19.40
N SER A 110 -9.68 0.26 -19.44
CA SER A 110 -9.38 1.57 -18.89
C SER A 110 -9.67 2.65 -19.93
N VAL A 111 -10.43 3.67 -19.54
CA VAL A 111 -10.78 4.79 -20.41
C VAL A 111 -10.42 6.10 -19.72
N ASN A 112 -9.62 6.94 -20.37
CA ASN A 112 -9.39 8.31 -19.92
C ASN A 112 -10.51 9.21 -20.42
N ILE A 113 -11.47 9.49 -19.54
CA ILE A 113 -12.72 10.17 -19.86
C ILE A 113 -13.12 11.13 -18.73
N ALA A 114 -13.97 12.11 -18.97
CA ALA A 114 -14.48 12.96 -17.88
C ALA A 114 -15.46 12.20 -16.98
N GLY A 115 -15.49 12.48 -15.68
CA GLY A 115 -16.37 11.81 -14.72
C GLY A 115 -17.84 12.16 -14.87
N THR A 116 -18.13 13.22 -15.60
CA THR A 116 -19.46 13.69 -15.96
C THR A 116 -20.03 13.00 -17.20
N GLN A 117 -19.22 12.22 -17.94
CA GLN A 117 -19.68 11.54 -19.15
C GLN A 117 -20.62 10.39 -18.80
N LEU A 118 -21.71 10.26 -19.58
CA LEU A 118 -22.69 9.19 -19.45
C LEU A 118 -22.42 8.17 -20.55
N VAL A 119 -21.52 7.23 -20.28
CA VAL A 119 -21.28 6.09 -21.16
C VAL A 119 -22.52 5.19 -21.14
N ASP A 120 -23.00 4.84 -22.33
CA ASP A 120 -24.14 3.98 -22.54
C ASP A 120 -23.78 2.77 -23.38
N PHE A 121 -24.00 1.58 -22.83
CA PHE A 121 -23.79 0.34 -23.56
C PHE A 121 -25.11 -0.10 -24.18
N VAL A 122 -25.14 -0.30 -25.50
CA VAL A 122 -26.32 -0.75 -26.24
C VAL A 122 -26.10 -2.15 -26.78
N GLY A 123 -26.89 -3.10 -26.30
CA GLY A 123 -26.79 -4.48 -26.75
C GLY A 123 -27.69 -5.43 -25.98
N THR A 124 -27.54 -6.73 -26.23
CA THR A 124 -28.28 -7.75 -25.47
C THR A 124 -27.70 -7.85 -24.07
N LEU A 125 -28.51 -7.71 -23.02
CA LEU A 125 -28.03 -7.78 -21.64
C LEU A 125 -27.32 -9.12 -21.37
N ASN A 126 -26.11 -9.05 -20.81
CA ASN A 126 -25.42 -10.25 -20.36
C ASN A 126 -26.22 -10.91 -19.22
N ASN A 127 -26.41 -12.22 -19.34
CA ASN A 127 -27.15 -13.03 -18.37
C ASN A 127 -26.62 -14.47 -18.42
N GLY A 128 -26.73 -15.19 -17.29
CA GLY A 128 -26.21 -16.56 -17.20
C GLY A 128 -24.72 -16.57 -16.88
N ALA A 129 -24.06 -17.72 -17.07
CA ALA A 129 -22.64 -17.87 -16.73
C ALA A 129 -21.74 -17.14 -17.74
N VAL A 130 -20.73 -16.43 -17.23
CA VAL A 130 -19.66 -15.82 -18.03
C VAL A 130 -18.33 -16.25 -17.41
N SER A 131 -17.46 -16.89 -18.19
CA SER A 131 -16.17 -17.40 -17.71
C SER A 131 -15.02 -16.76 -18.47
N ARG A 132 -13.94 -16.43 -17.74
CA ARG A 132 -12.64 -16.07 -18.33
C ARG A 132 -11.62 -17.08 -17.84
N THR A 133 -11.06 -17.83 -18.77
CA THR A 133 -10.08 -18.91 -18.53
C THR A 133 -8.74 -18.54 -19.15
N GLY A 134 -7.67 -19.24 -18.76
CA GLY A 134 -6.35 -19.02 -19.35
C GLY A 134 -5.73 -17.69 -18.92
N LEU A 135 -6.06 -17.20 -17.72
CA LEU A 135 -5.50 -15.99 -17.16
C LEU A 135 -4.06 -16.26 -16.73
N VAL A 136 -3.09 -15.92 -17.58
CA VAL A 136 -1.69 -16.30 -17.40
C VAL A 136 -0.92 -15.32 -16.51
N ARG A 137 0.16 -15.82 -15.90
CA ARG A 137 1.18 -15.00 -15.22
C ARG A 137 2.55 -15.24 -15.85
N GLY A 138 3.19 -14.16 -16.29
CA GLY A 138 4.59 -14.17 -16.70
C GLY A 138 5.55 -14.35 -15.52
N SER A 139 6.85 -14.49 -15.81
CA SER A 139 7.88 -14.69 -14.79
C SER A 139 8.23 -13.44 -13.98
N GLN A 140 7.85 -12.25 -14.46
CA GLN A 140 8.21 -11.00 -13.81
C GLN A 140 7.43 -10.78 -12.51
N ALA A 141 8.04 -10.07 -11.57
CA ALA A 141 7.47 -9.80 -10.26
C ALA A 141 6.17 -9.00 -10.30
N ASP A 142 5.94 -8.19 -11.35
CA ASP A 142 4.69 -7.45 -11.57
C ASP A 142 3.76 -8.13 -12.60
N ALA A 143 4.08 -9.33 -13.08
CA ALA A 143 3.23 -10.04 -14.04
C ALA A 143 2.02 -10.73 -13.37
N GLY A 144 1.04 -11.12 -14.20
CA GLY A 144 -0.14 -11.88 -13.78
C GLY A 144 -1.38 -11.06 -13.46
N TRP A 145 -1.30 -9.73 -13.50
CA TRP A 145 -2.46 -8.85 -13.38
C TRP A 145 -3.41 -9.02 -14.56
N GLN A 146 -4.70 -9.09 -14.26
CA GLN A 146 -5.78 -9.22 -15.23
C GLN A 146 -6.77 -8.10 -15.00
N LEU A 147 -6.97 -7.23 -15.99
CA LEU A 147 -8.06 -6.25 -15.94
C LEU A 147 -9.35 -6.94 -16.36
N LEU A 148 -10.17 -7.31 -15.39
CA LEU A 148 -11.47 -7.92 -15.60
C LEU A 148 -12.56 -6.91 -15.26
N GLY A 149 -13.82 -7.33 -15.37
CA GLY A 149 -14.89 -6.47 -14.90
C GLY A 149 -16.23 -7.16 -14.80
N ASN A 150 -17.15 -6.48 -14.13
CA ASN A 150 -18.49 -6.99 -13.91
C ASN A 150 -19.23 -7.11 -15.26
N PRO A 151 -19.54 -8.33 -15.74
CA PRO A 151 -20.21 -8.51 -17.02
C PRO A 151 -21.70 -8.22 -16.96
N TYR A 152 -22.32 -7.98 -15.80
CA TYR A 152 -23.77 -7.91 -15.66
C TYR A 152 -24.30 -6.47 -15.53
N PRO A 153 -25.55 -6.21 -15.93
CA PRO A 153 -26.26 -4.94 -15.71
C PRO A 153 -26.74 -4.76 -14.25
N SER A 154 -25.99 -5.30 -13.28
CA SER A 154 -26.24 -5.25 -11.84
C SER A 154 -24.93 -5.33 -11.07
N PRO A 155 -24.84 -4.76 -9.86
CA PRO A 155 -23.70 -5.00 -8.97
C PRO A 155 -23.49 -6.50 -8.70
N LEU A 156 -22.23 -6.87 -8.54
CA LEU A 156 -21.77 -8.19 -8.13
C LEU A 156 -21.28 -8.15 -6.69
N ASN A 157 -21.45 -9.26 -5.98
CA ASN A 157 -20.73 -9.55 -4.74
C ASN A 157 -19.51 -10.42 -5.04
N TRP A 158 -18.31 -9.88 -4.82
CA TRP A 158 -17.04 -10.56 -5.01
C TRP A 158 -16.93 -11.84 -4.19
N ASP A 159 -17.46 -11.86 -2.96
CA ASP A 159 -17.44 -13.04 -2.10
C ASP A 159 -18.24 -14.23 -2.68
N ALA A 160 -19.12 -13.97 -3.64
CA ALA A 160 -19.92 -14.99 -4.32
C ALA A 160 -19.38 -15.37 -5.71
N VAL A 161 -18.26 -14.77 -6.15
CA VAL A 161 -17.63 -15.10 -7.43
C VAL A 161 -16.68 -16.29 -7.24
N SER A 162 -16.76 -17.28 -8.12
CA SER A 162 -15.88 -18.44 -8.08
C SER A 162 -14.60 -18.17 -8.87
N THR A 163 -13.45 -18.39 -8.24
CA THR A 163 -12.12 -18.26 -8.86
C THR A 163 -11.28 -19.50 -8.60
N THR A 164 -10.35 -19.80 -9.51
CA THR A 164 -9.32 -20.84 -9.33
C THR A 164 -8.00 -20.33 -9.89
N GLY A 165 -6.89 -20.53 -9.19
CA GLY A 165 -5.57 -20.08 -9.64
C GLY A 165 -5.38 -18.55 -9.65
N LEU A 166 -6.25 -17.82 -8.94
CA LEU A 166 -6.18 -16.37 -8.75
C LEU A 166 -6.02 -16.05 -7.26
N ASP A 167 -5.29 -14.97 -6.98
CA ASP A 167 -5.27 -14.37 -5.65
C ASP A 167 -6.68 -13.86 -5.34
N ALA A 168 -7.10 -13.98 -4.09
CA ALA A 168 -8.46 -13.66 -3.65
C ALA A 168 -8.74 -12.15 -3.65
N ALA A 169 -7.70 -11.33 -3.61
CA ALA A 169 -7.81 -9.88 -3.60
C ALA A 169 -8.37 -9.32 -4.92
N VAL A 170 -9.25 -8.33 -4.81
CA VAL A 170 -9.78 -7.53 -5.92
C VAL A 170 -9.41 -6.06 -5.74
N TYR A 171 -9.10 -5.39 -6.85
CA TYR A 171 -8.58 -4.02 -6.85
C TYR A 171 -9.40 -3.12 -7.79
N VAL A 172 -9.95 -2.05 -7.24
CA VAL A 172 -10.74 -1.07 -8.00
C VAL A 172 -10.00 0.26 -8.03
N TYR A 173 -9.67 0.73 -9.24
CA TYR A 173 -9.04 2.03 -9.41
C TYR A 173 -10.02 3.19 -9.14
N ARG A 174 -9.56 4.21 -8.42
CA ARG A 174 -10.28 5.44 -8.13
C ARG A 174 -9.48 6.63 -8.65
N SER A 175 -10.03 7.30 -9.66
CA SER A 175 -9.42 8.51 -10.21
C SER A 175 -9.53 9.68 -9.23
N THR A 176 -8.40 10.35 -9.00
CA THR A 176 -8.29 11.61 -8.26
C THR A 176 -7.80 12.75 -9.16
N GLY A 177 -7.44 12.46 -10.41
CA GLY A 177 -7.05 13.43 -11.43
C GLY A 177 -6.85 12.79 -12.82
N PRO A 178 -6.40 13.56 -13.81
CA PRO A 178 -6.24 13.10 -15.20
C PRO A 178 -5.27 11.93 -15.36
N TYR A 179 -4.22 11.93 -14.55
CA TYR A 179 -3.19 10.89 -14.49
C TYR A 179 -2.90 10.48 -13.05
N ALA A 180 -3.88 10.67 -12.15
CA ALA A 180 -3.72 10.42 -10.72
C ALA A 180 -4.89 9.61 -10.16
N GLY A 181 -4.59 8.75 -9.20
CA GLY A 181 -5.58 7.92 -8.54
C GLY A 181 -5.00 7.06 -7.43
N THR A 182 -5.85 6.18 -6.91
CA THR A 182 -5.50 5.18 -5.89
C THR A 182 -6.27 3.89 -6.14
N TYR A 183 -5.71 2.75 -5.73
CA TYR A 183 -6.43 1.49 -5.74
C TYR A 183 -7.10 1.23 -4.39
N ALA A 184 -8.39 0.92 -4.45
CA ALA A 184 -9.12 0.32 -3.34
C ALA A 184 -9.00 -1.20 -3.45
N SER A 185 -8.50 -1.85 -2.41
CA SER A 185 -8.32 -3.30 -2.38
C SER A 185 -9.33 -3.93 -1.43
N TYR A 186 -9.77 -5.14 -1.72
CA TYR A 186 -10.64 -5.93 -0.86
C TYR A 186 -10.25 -7.41 -0.93
N VAL A 187 -10.24 -8.08 0.21
CA VAL A 187 -10.06 -9.54 0.32
C VAL A 187 -11.33 -10.13 0.93
N PRO A 188 -11.82 -11.29 0.45
CA PRO A 188 -12.93 -12.00 1.08
C PRO A 188 -12.74 -12.16 2.60
N GLY A 189 -13.78 -11.86 3.36
CA GLY A 189 -13.71 -11.81 4.83
C GLY A 189 -13.71 -10.39 5.42
N GLY A 190 -13.62 -9.36 4.59
CA GLY A 190 -13.92 -7.98 4.99
C GLY A 190 -12.71 -7.05 5.09
N ALA A 191 -11.48 -7.57 5.04
CA ALA A 191 -10.29 -6.73 5.00
C ALA A 191 -10.25 -5.92 3.70
N SER A 192 -10.05 -4.60 3.81
CA SER A 192 -10.08 -3.70 2.66
C SER A 192 -9.21 -2.47 2.88
N THR A 193 -8.87 -1.75 1.83
CA THR A 193 -8.16 -0.45 1.89
C THR A 193 -8.83 0.57 0.97
N ASN A 194 -8.67 1.84 1.30
CA ASN A 194 -9.13 2.99 0.51
C ASN A 194 -10.62 2.88 0.14
N GLY A 195 -11.43 2.35 1.08
CA GLY A 195 -12.86 2.11 0.92
C GLY A 195 -13.24 0.96 -0.02
N GLY A 196 -12.36 -0.01 -0.24
CA GLY A 196 -12.67 -1.24 -0.97
C GLY A 196 -13.78 -2.04 -0.30
N THR A 197 -14.56 -2.76 -1.11
CA THR A 197 -15.69 -3.59 -0.65
C THR A 197 -15.81 -4.81 -1.57
N ALA A 198 -16.58 -5.82 -1.14
CA ALA A 198 -16.97 -6.93 -1.99
C ALA A 198 -17.89 -6.49 -3.16
N GLN A 199 -18.51 -5.31 -3.09
CA GLN A 199 -19.49 -4.88 -4.08
C GLN A 199 -18.79 -4.25 -5.30
N LEU A 200 -18.94 -4.91 -6.44
CA LEU A 200 -18.45 -4.44 -7.73
C LEU A 200 -19.63 -3.93 -8.54
N ALA A 201 -19.74 -2.61 -8.70
CA ALA A 201 -20.87 -2.00 -9.40
C ALA A 201 -21.02 -2.52 -10.85
N ALA A 202 -22.22 -2.36 -11.43
CA ALA A 202 -22.42 -2.64 -12.86
C ALA A 202 -21.40 -1.86 -13.69
N MET A 203 -20.88 -2.44 -14.77
CA MET A 203 -19.83 -1.86 -15.62
C MET A 203 -18.49 -1.56 -14.93
N GLN A 204 -18.28 -1.96 -13.67
CA GLN A 204 -17.03 -1.68 -12.97
C GLN A 204 -15.94 -2.65 -13.42
N GLY A 205 -14.86 -2.12 -13.99
CA GLY A 205 -13.62 -2.86 -14.17
C GLY A 205 -12.81 -2.90 -12.87
N PHE A 206 -12.06 -3.99 -12.69
CA PHE A 206 -11.23 -4.27 -11.53
C PHE A 206 -10.04 -5.16 -11.91
N PHE A 207 -8.95 -5.06 -11.16
CA PHE A 207 -7.84 -5.98 -11.28
C PHE A 207 -7.99 -7.18 -10.34
N VAL A 208 -7.49 -8.31 -10.80
CA VAL A 208 -7.13 -9.49 -10.00
C VAL A 208 -5.77 -9.98 -10.48
N ARG A 209 -5.16 -10.92 -9.74
CA ARG A 209 -3.85 -11.45 -10.10
C ARG A 209 -3.86 -12.97 -10.16
N THR A 210 -3.27 -13.55 -11.20
CA THR A 210 -3.00 -14.99 -11.26
C THR A 210 -1.92 -15.38 -10.28
N THR A 211 -2.19 -16.37 -9.43
CA THR A 211 -1.33 -16.72 -8.28
C THR A 211 0.01 -17.28 -8.71
N SER A 212 0.06 -18.17 -9.71
CA SER A 212 1.29 -18.84 -10.14
C SER A 212 1.47 -18.78 -11.65
N ALA A 213 2.72 -18.64 -12.09
CA ALA A 213 3.07 -18.72 -13.51
C ALA A 213 2.80 -20.12 -14.11
N SER A 214 2.77 -21.17 -13.30
CA SER A 214 2.55 -22.55 -13.75
C SER A 214 1.08 -22.96 -13.88
N THR A 215 0.16 -22.18 -13.31
CA THR A 215 -1.27 -22.53 -13.25
C THR A 215 -2.11 -21.34 -13.70
N PRO A 216 -2.64 -21.35 -14.93
CA PRO A 216 -3.51 -20.29 -15.41
C PRO A 216 -4.75 -20.14 -14.53
N GLY A 217 -5.12 -18.89 -14.25
CA GLY A 217 -6.31 -18.56 -13.50
C GLY A 217 -7.59 -18.73 -14.32
N THR A 218 -8.69 -18.91 -13.60
CA THR A 218 -10.05 -18.87 -14.12
C THR A 218 -10.95 -18.10 -13.17
N ILE A 219 -11.83 -17.28 -13.73
CA ILE A 219 -12.94 -16.65 -13.02
C ILE A 219 -14.26 -17.11 -13.66
N ASN A 220 -15.25 -17.42 -12.82
CA ASN A 220 -16.59 -17.81 -13.24
C ASN A 220 -17.61 -16.86 -12.60
N PHE A 221 -18.16 -15.98 -13.43
CA PHE A 221 -19.30 -15.16 -13.06
C PHE A 221 -20.57 -15.98 -13.24
N ALA A 222 -21.44 -15.95 -12.23
CA ALA A 222 -22.76 -16.57 -12.29
C ALA A 222 -23.82 -15.59 -11.80
N ASN A 223 -25.07 -15.81 -12.20
CA ASN A 223 -26.19 -14.99 -11.73
C ASN A 223 -26.33 -15.00 -10.21
N ALA A 224 -25.93 -16.07 -9.52
CA ALA A 224 -25.94 -16.17 -8.07
C ALA A 224 -25.03 -15.15 -7.36
N ALA A 225 -24.02 -14.61 -8.05
CA ALA A 225 -23.15 -13.57 -7.52
C ALA A 225 -23.73 -12.16 -7.66
N ARG A 226 -24.88 -11.98 -8.32
CA ARG A 226 -25.51 -10.67 -8.53
C ARG A 226 -26.28 -10.26 -7.30
N LEU A 227 -26.13 -8.99 -6.91
CA LEU A 227 -26.96 -8.41 -5.86
C LEU A 227 -28.39 -8.22 -6.39
N THR A 228 -29.37 -8.75 -5.67
CA THR A 228 -30.80 -8.69 -6.01
C THR A 228 -31.51 -7.49 -5.41
N THR A 229 -30.94 -6.89 -4.37
CA THR A 229 -31.41 -5.67 -3.74
C THR A 229 -30.53 -4.49 -4.12
N TYR A 230 -31.13 -3.31 -4.21
CA TYR A 230 -30.35 -2.08 -4.33
C TYR A 230 -29.48 -1.92 -3.08
N ALA A 231 -28.17 -2.12 -3.24
CA ALA A 231 -27.18 -1.73 -2.26
C ALA A 231 -26.59 -0.39 -2.69
N SER A 232 -26.75 0.65 -1.86
CA SER A 232 -25.92 1.84 -1.96
C SER A 232 -24.56 1.48 -1.38
N PRO A 233 -23.48 1.38 -2.18
CA PRO A 233 -22.21 0.78 -1.75
C PRO A 233 -21.43 1.64 -0.73
N ILE A 234 -21.98 2.77 -0.28
CA ILE A 234 -21.28 3.75 0.55
C ILE A 234 -21.58 3.58 2.04
N PHE A 235 -22.60 2.78 2.43
CA PHE A 235 -23.09 2.80 3.82
C PHE A 235 -22.92 1.50 4.62
N GLN A 236 -22.46 0.40 4.01
CA GLN A 236 -22.17 -0.82 4.76
C GLN A 236 -20.79 -1.34 4.37
N ARG A 237 -19.77 -0.99 5.17
CA ARG A 237 -18.51 -1.73 5.18
C ARG A 237 -18.83 -3.08 5.81
N THR A 238 -18.53 -4.19 5.16
CA THR A 238 -18.49 -5.49 5.84
C THR A 238 -17.37 -5.37 6.87
N ALA A 239 -17.73 -5.25 8.14
CA ALA A 239 -16.73 -5.10 9.20
C ALA A 239 -15.99 -6.44 9.35
N SER A 240 -14.66 -6.40 9.23
CA SER A 240 -13.83 -7.54 9.62
C SER A 240 -14.09 -7.86 11.09
N THR A 241 -14.13 -9.14 11.45
CA THR A 241 -14.21 -9.57 12.84
C THR A 241 -12.84 -9.83 13.46
N ASP A 242 -11.78 -9.81 12.65
CA ASP A 242 -10.43 -10.14 13.08
C ASP A 242 -9.75 -8.95 13.79
N PRO A 243 -8.80 -9.20 14.71
CA PRO A 243 -7.90 -8.17 15.19
C PRO A 243 -7.23 -7.46 14.01
N LEU A 244 -7.34 -6.13 13.96
CA LEU A 244 -6.96 -5.35 12.79
C LEU A 244 -6.42 -3.97 13.18
N VAL A 245 -5.39 -3.55 12.46
CA VAL A 245 -4.86 -2.19 12.46
C VAL A 245 -4.97 -1.63 11.04
N ARG A 246 -5.76 -0.57 10.87
CA ARG A 246 -5.81 0.22 9.64
C ARG A 246 -4.98 1.47 9.83
N LEU A 247 -3.93 1.59 9.03
CA LEU A 247 -3.10 2.77 8.98
C LEU A 247 -3.52 3.65 7.81
N THR A 248 -3.45 4.97 8.01
CA THR A 248 -3.69 5.97 6.97
C THR A 248 -2.53 6.95 6.95
N LEU A 249 -2.03 7.24 5.75
CA LEU A 249 -1.03 8.26 5.47
C LEU A 249 -1.67 9.37 4.62
N ALA A 250 -1.59 10.61 5.09
CA ALA A 250 -2.16 11.75 4.38
C ALA A 250 -1.32 13.01 4.57
N ALA A 251 -1.19 13.84 3.52
CA ALA A 251 -0.79 15.22 3.68
C ALA A 251 -1.98 16.08 4.17
N ALA A 252 -1.74 17.35 4.49
CA ALA A 252 -2.80 18.27 4.90
C ALA A 252 -3.89 18.45 3.82
N THR A 253 -3.52 18.30 2.55
CA THR A 253 -4.43 18.34 1.40
C THR A 253 -4.04 17.25 0.40
N GLY A 254 -4.98 16.86 -0.46
CA GLY A 254 -4.76 15.82 -1.46
C GLY A 254 -5.18 14.42 -1.01
N PRO A 255 -4.89 13.39 -1.81
CA PRO A 255 -5.33 12.04 -1.55
C PRO A 255 -4.55 11.41 -0.37
N ALA A 256 -5.26 10.57 0.37
CA ALA A 256 -4.69 9.71 1.40
C ALA A 256 -4.55 8.28 0.88
N ASP A 257 -3.77 7.49 1.59
CA ASP A 257 -3.61 6.07 1.30
C ASP A 257 -3.66 5.23 2.58
N GLU A 258 -4.17 4.00 2.46
CA GLU A 258 -4.36 3.06 3.55
C GLU A 258 -3.53 1.79 3.37
N ALA A 259 -3.10 1.24 4.50
CA ALA A 259 -2.66 -0.15 4.62
C ALA A 259 -3.35 -0.81 5.81
N VAL A 260 -3.63 -2.09 5.68
CA VAL A 260 -4.25 -2.90 6.73
C VAL A 260 -3.32 -4.05 7.11
N VAL A 261 -3.14 -4.23 8.41
CA VAL A 261 -2.58 -5.46 9.00
C VAL A 261 -3.68 -6.08 9.84
N TYR A 262 -3.99 -7.36 9.61
CA TYR A 262 -4.99 -8.08 10.39
C TYR A 262 -4.51 -9.49 10.72
N PHE A 263 -5.12 -10.10 11.73
CA PHE A 263 -4.64 -11.35 12.31
C PHE A 263 -5.74 -12.40 12.25
N THR A 264 -5.53 -13.45 11.47
CA THR A 264 -6.55 -14.48 11.25
C THR A 264 -5.96 -15.88 11.33
N SER A 265 -6.77 -16.85 11.72
CA SER A 265 -6.32 -18.24 11.84
C SER A 265 -6.04 -18.84 10.47
N GLY A 266 -4.88 -19.45 10.29
CA GLY A 266 -4.49 -20.08 9.02
C GLY A 266 -3.69 -19.19 8.08
N ALA A 267 -3.61 -17.88 8.35
CA ALA A 267 -2.73 -16.98 7.62
C ALA A 267 -1.25 -17.31 7.88
N SER A 268 -0.40 -16.95 6.91
CA SER A 268 1.04 -17.17 6.95
C SER A 268 1.81 -15.88 7.28
N ALA A 269 3.09 -15.98 7.64
CA ALA A 269 3.95 -14.80 7.82
C ALA A 269 4.47 -14.23 6.48
N GLY A 270 4.40 -15.02 5.40
CA GLY A 270 4.65 -14.58 4.04
C GLY A 270 3.35 -14.31 3.29
N PHE A 271 3.45 -13.99 2.00
CA PHE A 271 2.26 -13.74 1.18
C PHE A 271 1.33 -14.96 1.14
N ASP A 272 0.06 -14.73 1.48
CA ASP A 272 -1.05 -15.66 1.41
C ASP A 272 -2.05 -15.22 0.34
N ALA A 273 -2.11 -15.98 -0.76
CA ALA A 273 -2.99 -15.68 -1.90
C ALA A 273 -4.48 -15.61 -1.54
N THR A 274 -4.90 -16.16 -0.40
CA THR A 274 -6.32 -16.17 0.03
C THR A 274 -6.68 -15.02 0.97
N ALA A 275 -5.68 -14.39 1.59
CA ALA A 275 -5.85 -13.48 2.71
C ALA A 275 -5.17 -12.11 2.51
N ASP A 276 -4.21 -12.02 1.59
CA ASP A 276 -3.44 -10.80 1.33
C ASP A 276 -3.84 -10.06 0.06
N ALA A 277 -3.50 -8.77 0.03
CA ALA A 277 -3.53 -7.97 -1.19
C ALA A 277 -2.20 -7.25 -1.38
N TYR A 278 -1.61 -7.42 -2.57
CA TYR A 278 -0.46 -6.63 -3.01
C TYR A 278 -0.77 -5.12 -3.00
N LYS A 279 0.26 -4.29 -2.96
CA LYS A 279 0.12 -2.85 -3.16
C LYS A 279 0.23 -2.52 -4.65
N LEU A 280 -0.90 -2.23 -5.28
CA LEU A 280 -0.90 -1.53 -6.57
C LEU A 280 -0.72 -0.04 -6.32
N THR A 281 0.35 0.53 -6.88
CA THR A 281 0.61 1.96 -6.81
C THR A 281 -0.04 2.68 -7.98
N ALA A 282 -0.34 3.95 -7.78
CA ALA A 282 -0.82 4.84 -8.82
C ALA A 282 -0.21 6.23 -8.61
N SER A 283 -0.03 6.96 -9.70
CA SER A 283 0.56 8.28 -9.66
C SER A 283 -0.26 9.27 -8.82
N GLY A 284 0.43 10.21 -8.16
CA GLY A 284 -0.19 11.34 -7.47
C GLY A 284 -0.75 11.05 -6.07
N THR A 285 -0.60 9.83 -5.55
CA THR A 285 -1.03 9.46 -4.19
C THR A 285 0.17 8.96 -3.38
N PRO A 286 0.27 9.27 -2.06
CA PRO A 286 1.25 8.60 -1.20
C PRO A 286 1.09 7.08 -1.24
N VAL A 287 2.17 6.36 -0.95
CA VAL A 287 2.15 4.91 -0.82
C VAL A 287 2.36 4.57 0.65
N LEU A 288 1.44 3.78 1.20
CA LEU A 288 1.54 3.13 2.49
C LEU A 288 1.27 1.63 2.29
N ALA A 289 2.19 0.79 2.76
CA ALA A 289 2.09 -0.66 2.64
C ALA A 289 2.89 -1.38 3.74
N SER A 290 2.56 -2.65 3.99
CA SER A 290 3.51 -3.57 4.64
C SER A 290 4.61 -3.96 3.66
N ASP A 291 5.84 -4.07 4.13
CA ASP A 291 7.01 -4.40 3.30
C ASP A 291 7.51 -5.81 3.61
N LEU A 292 7.37 -6.74 2.65
CA LEU A 292 7.88 -8.10 2.73
C LEU A 292 9.26 -8.25 2.05
N GLY A 293 9.97 -7.14 1.82
CA GLY A 293 11.24 -7.12 1.13
C GLY A 293 11.11 -7.56 -0.33
N ALA A 294 11.89 -8.57 -0.73
CA ALA A 294 11.88 -9.08 -2.11
C ALA A 294 10.53 -9.71 -2.52
N ALA A 295 9.69 -10.10 -1.57
CA ALA A 295 8.35 -10.64 -1.86
C ALA A 295 7.33 -9.55 -2.25
N GLY A 296 7.69 -8.28 -2.08
CA GLY A 296 6.88 -7.13 -2.50
C GLY A 296 6.18 -6.39 -1.37
N LEU A 297 5.30 -5.49 -1.76
CA LEU A 297 4.53 -4.63 -0.86
C LEU A 297 3.09 -5.11 -0.77
N LEU A 298 2.49 -5.07 0.43
CA LEU A 298 1.10 -5.44 0.66
C LEU A 298 0.27 -4.25 1.13
N SER A 299 -0.88 -4.03 0.51
CA SER A 299 -1.90 -3.09 1.00
C SER A 299 -2.76 -3.71 2.10
N ILE A 300 -2.96 -5.02 2.06
CA ILE A 300 -3.65 -5.81 3.09
C ILE A 300 -2.73 -6.99 3.42
N ASN A 301 -2.36 -7.11 4.69
CA ASN A 301 -1.43 -8.11 5.20
C ASN A 301 -2.09 -8.90 6.34
N ALA A 302 -2.42 -10.15 6.06
CA ALA A 302 -2.90 -11.14 6.99
C ALA A 302 -1.73 -11.83 7.68
N LEU A 303 -1.73 -11.83 9.01
CA LEU A 303 -0.71 -12.50 9.80
C LEU A 303 -1.33 -13.62 10.64
N PRO A 304 -0.54 -14.61 11.08
CA PRO A 304 -1.01 -15.64 11.99
C PRO A 304 -1.63 -15.02 13.25
N ALA A 305 -2.62 -15.68 13.83
CA ALA A 305 -3.35 -15.21 15.01
C ALA A 305 -2.46 -14.51 16.06
N LEU A 306 -2.89 -13.33 16.50
CA LEU A 306 -2.11 -12.48 17.39
C LEU A 306 -2.03 -13.10 18.80
N GLY A 307 -0.85 -13.62 19.13
CA GLY A 307 -0.54 -14.14 20.46
C GLY A 307 -0.02 -13.07 21.42
N THR A 308 0.68 -13.50 22.47
CA THR A 308 1.31 -12.61 23.46
C THR A 308 2.70 -12.12 23.05
N ALA A 309 3.32 -12.76 22.05
CA ALA A 309 4.62 -12.36 21.54
C ALA A 309 4.52 -11.04 20.77
N PRO A 310 5.52 -10.15 20.89
CA PRO A 310 5.52 -8.92 20.11
C PRO A 310 5.67 -9.23 18.62
N VAL A 311 4.83 -8.58 17.81
CA VAL A 311 4.86 -8.61 16.35
C VAL A 311 5.39 -7.28 15.84
N ALA A 312 6.32 -7.34 14.89
CA ALA A 312 6.82 -6.17 14.18
C ALA A 312 6.57 -6.35 12.68
N VAL A 313 5.83 -5.42 12.09
CA VAL A 313 5.53 -5.40 10.66
C VAL A 313 6.26 -4.23 10.01
N PRO A 314 7.27 -4.47 9.17
CA PRO A 314 7.92 -3.40 8.42
C PRO A 314 6.92 -2.67 7.53
N LEU A 315 7.01 -1.34 7.48
CA LEU A 315 6.15 -0.50 6.66
C LEU A 315 6.97 0.22 5.60
N ARG A 316 6.42 0.28 4.39
CA ARG A 316 6.90 1.13 3.30
C ARG A 316 6.05 2.39 3.23
N ILE A 317 6.71 3.54 3.21
CA ILE A 317 6.09 4.84 2.99
C ILE A 317 6.82 5.57 1.87
N GLU A 318 6.06 6.06 0.89
CA GLU A 318 6.54 6.94 -0.19
C GLU A 318 5.60 8.14 -0.34
N ALA A 319 6.18 9.31 -0.58
CA ALA A 319 5.44 10.55 -0.77
C ALA A 319 5.59 11.03 -2.23
N PRO A 320 4.50 11.37 -2.93
CA PRO A 320 4.59 11.89 -4.31
C PRO A 320 5.28 13.26 -4.34
N LEU A 321 5.12 14.05 -3.27
CA LEU A 321 5.71 15.37 -3.10
C LEU A 321 6.37 15.46 -1.72
N ALA A 322 7.46 16.22 -1.65
CA ALA A 322 8.13 16.48 -0.39
C ALA A 322 7.22 17.32 0.52
N GLY A 323 7.20 17.00 1.82
CA GLY A 323 6.38 17.74 2.77
C GLY A 323 6.07 16.96 4.05
N SER A 324 5.17 17.55 4.85
CA SER A 324 4.68 16.95 6.08
C SER A 324 3.45 16.07 5.80
N TYR A 325 3.49 14.86 6.34
CA TYR A 325 2.42 13.87 6.29
C TYR A 325 2.08 13.42 7.70
N ILE A 326 0.83 13.02 7.91
CA ILE A 326 0.36 12.39 9.14
C ILE A 326 0.15 10.91 8.88
N LEU A 327 0.86 10.08 9.64
CA LEU A 327 0.60 8.64 9.72
C LEU A 327 -0.17 8.34 11.01
N LYS A 328 -1.34 7.74 10.88
CA LYS A 328 -2.19 7.40 12.04
C LYS A 328 -2.85 6.04 11.87
N ALA A 329 -3.28 5.44 12.98
CA ALA A 329 -4.28 4.38 12.91
C ALA A 329 -5.67 5.03 12.77
N SER A 330 -6.34 4.77 11.65
CA SER A 330 -7.75 5.17 11.46
C SER A 330 -8.72 4.17 12.06
N GLU A 331 -8.25 2.95 12.33
CA GLU A 331 -9.03 1.89 12.98
C GLU A 331 -8.08 0.97 13.76
N LEU A 332 -8.40 0.73 15.03
CA LEU A 332 -7.82 -0.32 15.87
C LEU A 332 -8.99 -1.20 16.31
N LEU A 333 -9.13 -2.36 15.68
CA LEU A 333 -10.32 -3.20 15.79
C LEU A 333 -9.96 -4.54 16.44
N ASN A 334 -10.77 -4.97 17.41
CA ASN A 334 -10.69 -6.29 18.06
C ASN A 334 -9.29 -6.72 18.52
N LEU A 335 -8.42 -5.78 18.89
CA LEU A 335 -7.11 -6.12 19.45
C LEU A 335 -7.29 -6.84 20.79
N PRO A 336 -6.56 -7.94 21.06
CA PRO A 336 -6.64 -8.65 22.32
C PRO A 336 -6.36 -7.72 23.51
N THR A 337 -7.01 -7.98 24.65
CA THR A 337 -6.79 -7.20 25.87
C THR A 337 -5.32 -7.21 26.27
N GLY A 338 -4.78 -6.03 26.55
CA GLY A 338 -3.36 -5.86 26.91
C GLY A 338 -2.43 -5.70 25.71
N THR A 339 -2.93 -5.79 24.47
CA THR A 339 -2.17 -5.49 23.27
C THR A 339 -2.27 -4.00 22.92
N SER A 340 -1.11 -3.36 22.76
CA SER A 340 -0.98 -1.99 22.27
C SER A 340 -0.38 -1.97 20.87
N ALA A 341 -0.75 -0.95 20.09
CA ALA A 341 -0.22 -0.70 18.75
C ALA A 341 0.68 0.54 18.76
N TYR A 342 1.91 0.40 18.29
CA TYR A 342 2.86 1.49 18.19
C TYR A 342 3.43 1.61 16.78
N LEU A 343 3.80 2.82 16.40
CA LEU A 343 4.60 3.10 15.23
C LEU A 343 6.04 3.36 15.66
N ARG A 344 7.00 2.64 15.10
CA ARG A 344 8.43 2.93 15.24
C ARG A 344 8.92 3.72 14.02
N ASP A 345 9.62 4.83 14.25
CA ASP A 345 10.45 5.52 13.27
C ASP A 345 11.93 5.36 13.64
N ALA A 346 12.67 4.54 12.88
CA ALA A 346 14.08 4.26 13.12
C ALA A 346 15.01 5.44 12.80
N GLN A 347 14.57 6.41 12.00
CA GLN A 347 15.39 7.59 11.69
C GLN A 347 15.47 8.53 12.90
N THR A 348 14.35 8.72 13.59
CA THR A 348 14.26 9.59 14.77
C THR A 348 14.44 8.83 16.09
N GLY A 349 14.29 7.50 16.06
CA GLY A 349 14.22 6.67 17.27
C GLY A 349 12.87 6.74 17.99
N THR A 350 11.86 7.39 17.38
CA THR A 350 10.55 7.59 18.01
C THR A 350 9.74 6.30 18.01
N VAL A 351 9.06 6.02 19.13
CA VAL A 351 7.98 5.04 19.23
C VAL A 351 6.71 5.79 19.60
N PHE A 352 5.77 5.87 18.67
CA PHE A 352 4.53 6.63 18.79
C PHE A 352 3.36 5.69 19.06
N ASP A 353 2.52 6.01 20.05
CA ASP A 353 1.29 5.27 20.36
C ASP A 353 0.20 5.55 19.33
N LEU A 354 -0.21 4.53 18.58
CA LEU A 354 -1.17 4.66 17.50
C LEU A 354 -2.62 4.86 17.98
N SER A 355 -2.90 4.72 19.29
CA SER A 355 -4.20 5.10 19.86
C SER A 355 -4.41 6.61 19.90
N GLN A 356 -3.34 7.41 19.75
CA GLN A 356 -3.39 8.86 19.77
C GLN A 356 -4.05 9.39 18.49
N PRO A 357 -5.19 10.10 18.58
CA PRO A 357 -5.99 10.48 17.41
C PRO A 357 -5.30 11.51 16.50
N ALA A 358 -4.33 12.26 17.02
CA ALA A 358 -3.57 13.25 16.27
C ALA A 358 -2.68 12.62 15.18
N GLY A 359 -2.25 11.36 15.37
CA GLY A 359 -1.28 10.70 14.50
C GLY A 359 0.15 11.23 14.65
N TYR A 360 1.08 10.55 14.00
CA TYR A 360 2.49 10.89 13.95
C TYR A 360 2.78 11.77 12.74
N ALA A 361 3.23 13.00 13.00
CA ALA A 361 3.67 13.91 11.95
C ALA A 361 5.09 13.55 11.49
N VAL A 362 5.26 13.44 10.17
CA VAL A 362 6.53 13.05 9.57
C VAL A 362 6.83 13.86 8.32
N ASN A 363 8.09 14.30 8.20
CA ASN A 363 8.58 14.93 6.98
C ASN A 363 9.15 13.87 6.04
N LEU A 364 8.69 13.89 4.79
CA LEU A 364 9.08 12.97 3.73
C LEU A 364 9.64 13.76 2.54
N ALA A 365 10.66 13.21 1.89
CA ALA A 365 11.16 13.71 0.61
C ALA A 365 10.34 13.10 -0.55
N ALA A 366 10.24 13.84 -1.65
CA ALA A 366 9.52 13.36 -2.85
C ALA A 366 10.18 12.10 -3.41
N GLY A 367 9.39 11.05 -3.67
CA GLY A 367 9.83 9.78 -4.24
C GLY A 367 10.78 8.96 -3.37
N ALA A 368 11.10 9.41 -2.14
CA ALA A 368 12.00 8.69 -1.26
C ALA A 368 11.26 7.58 -0.52
N ALA A 369 11.54 6.35 -0.92
CA ALA A 369 11.03 5.18 -0.24
C ALA A 369 11.72 4.99 1.11
N SER A 370 10.95 5.09 2.19
CA SER A 370 11.46 4.99 3.56
C SER A 370 11.65 3.54 4.01
N ALA A 371 12.31 2.71 3.19
CA ALA A 371 12.50 1.29 3.47
C ALA A 371 13.24 1.07 4.80
N GLY A 372 12.70 0.22 5.67
CA GLY A 372 13.29 -0.09 6.97
C GLY A 372 13.18 1.02 8.02
N ARG A 373 12.67 2.21 7.67
CA ARG A 373 12.47 3.32 8.61
C ARG A 373 11.30 3.07 9.54
N PHE A 374 10.16 2.66 8.98
CA PHE A 374 8.91 2.54 9.74
C PHE A 374 8.56 1.09 10.04
N ALA A 375 7.99 0.84 11.21
CA ALA A 375 7.39 -0.45 11.55
C ALA A 375 6.16 -0.27 12.45
N LEU A 376 5.12 -1.07 12.21
CA LEU A 376 4.04 -1.29 13.17
C LEU A 376 4.52 -2.31 14.20
N LEU A 377 4.42 -1.96 15.48
CA LEU A 377 4.72 -2.83 16.60
C LEU A 377 3.42 -3.15 17.33
N LEU A 378 3.14 -4.43 17.54
CA LEU A 378 1.98 -4.93 18.27
C LEU A 378 2.46 -5.85 19.39
N GLY A 379 1.98 -5.64 20.61
CA GLY A 379 2.35 -6.51 21.74
C GLY A 379 1.91 -5.94 23.08
N GLY A 380 2.31 -6.61 24.16
CA GLY A 380 2.07 -6.11 25.53
C GLY A 380 2.70 -4.73 25.75
N ASN A 381 2.08 -3.90 26.61
CA ASN A 381 2.59 -2.58 26.96
C ASN A 381 4.08 -2.64 27.34
N GLN A 382 4.95 -2.22 26.43
CA GLN A 382 6.33 -1.91 26.75
C GLN A 382 6.35 -0.48 27.29
N PRO A 383 7.11 -0.18 28.36
CA PRO A 383 7.40 1.21 28.69
C PRO A 383 7.97 1.86 27.44
N LEU A 384 7.30 2.90 26.93
CA LEU A 384 7.82 3.68 25.81
C LEU A 384 9.22 4.14 26.19
N ALA A 385 10.24 3.63 25.49
CA ALA A 385 11.61 4.07 25.70
C ALA A 385 11.63 5.59 25.44
N SER A 386 12.06 6.37 26.43
CA SER A 386 12.27 7.80 26.22
C SER A 386 13.26 8.01 25.08
N ALA A 387 13.20 9.16 24.40
CA ALA A 387 14.12 9.47 23.30
C ALA A 387 15.61 9.30 23.72
N ALA A 388 15.94 9.62 24.98
CA ALA A 388 17.26 9.35 25.57
C ALA A 388 17.61 7.85 25.66
N ALA A 389 16.65 6.98 25.98
CA ALA A 389 16.89 5.53 26.07
C ALA A 389 17.14 4.90 24.69
N ALA A 390 16.39 5.32 23.66
CA ALA A 390 16.57 4.86 22.28
C ALA A 390 17.91 5.31 21.69
N LEU A 391 18.28 6.60 21.86
CA LEU A 391 19.59 7.11 21.48
C LEU A 391 20.70 6.44 22.28
N GLY A 392 20.44 6.17 23.57
CA GLY A 392 21.35 5.45 24.44
C GLY A 392 21.78 4.10 23.87
N GLN A 393 20.90 3.35 23.21
CA GLN A 393 21.29 2.05 22.60
C GLN A 393 22.29 2.18 21.45
N GLN A 394 22.33 3.33 20.77
CA GLN A 394 23.23 3.59 19.64
C GLN A 394 24.57 4.17 20.07
N VAL A 395 24.72 4.58 21.33
CA VAL A 395 25.98 5.10 21.88
C VAL A 395 26.81 3.96 22.48
N THR A 396 28.06 3.81 22.06
CA THR A 396 28.99 2.83 22.65
C THR A 396 30.27 3.49 23.11
N VAL A 397 30.86 2.97 24.18
CA VAL A 397 32.13 3.43 24.76
C VAL A 397 33.15 2.29 24.64
N PHE A 398 34.29 2.53 24.01
CA PHE A 398 35.33 1.51 23.83
C PHE A 398 36.75 2.12 23.89
N PRO A 399 37.78 1.37 24.33
CA PRO A 399 37.67 0.06 24.96
C PRO A 399 36.99 0.14 26.35
N ASN A 400 36.31 -0.93 26.74
CA ASN A 400 35.69 -1.07 28.06
C ASN A 400 35.82 -2.53 28.51
N PRO A 401 36.76 -2.88 29.41
CA PRO A 401 37.54 -1.96 30.27
C PRO A 401 38.54 -1.07 29.53
N ALA A 402 38.70 0.17 29.99
CA ALA A 402 39.66 1.15 29.49
C ALA A 402 40.95 1.16 30.34
N HIS A 403 42.05 1.55 29.71
CA HIS A 403 43.31 1.88 30.39
C HIS A 403 43.51 3.40 30.35
N ALA A 404 44.46 3.92 31.14
CA ALA A 404 44.79 5.34 31.17
C ALA A 404 45.06 5.90 29.76
N GLY A 405 44.62 7.13 29.50
CA GLY A 405 44.75 7.79 28.21
C GLY A 405 43.39 8.19 27.62
N ASN A 406 42.95 7.51 26.56
CA ASN A 406 41.77 7.91 25.79
C ASN A 406 40.77 6.77 25.63
N ILE A 407 39.49 7.12 25.52
CA ILE A 407 38.42 6.23 25.07
C ILE A 407 37.74 6.81 23.82
N SER A 408 37.07 5.96 23.08
CA SER A 408 36.27 6.30 21.90
C SER A 408 34.79 6.16 22.22
N LEU A 409 34.03 7.17 21.81
CA LEU A 409 32.58 7.23 21.86
C LEU A 409 32.05 7.08 20.43
N SER A 410 31.36 5.99 20.13
CA SER A 410 30.57 5.92 18.90
C SER A 410 29.23 6.61 19.13
N LEU A 411 28.91 7.57 18.28
CA LEU A 411 27.71 8.39 18.35
C LEU A 411 26.93 8.26 17.05
N PRO A 412 25.59 8.16 17.09
CA PRO A 412 24.78 8.28 15.88
C PRO A 412 24.94 9.67 15.25
N THR A 413 24.75 9.75 13.94
CA THR A 413 24.91 10.99 13.15
C THR A 413 24.04 12.13 13.66
N THR A 414 22.88 11.82 14.25
CA THR A 414 21.97 12.79 14.88
C THR A 414 22.57 13.50 16.09
N LEU A 415 23.48 12.86 16.83
CA LEU A 415 24.20 13.46 17.95
C LEU A 415 25.50 14.15 17.49
N GLY A 416 26.15 13.64 16.44
CA GLY A 416 27.42 14.19 15.93
C GLY A 416 27.35 15.64 15.42
N GLN A 417 26.18 16.11 14.98
CA GLN A 417 25.99 17.44 14.41
C GLN A 417 25.98 18.59 15.43
N GLN A 418 26.03 18.30 16.72
CA GLN A 418 25.98 19.30 17.79
C GLN A 418 27.13 19.13 18.77
N ALA A 419 27.46 20.19 19.51
CA ALA A 419 28.36 20.08 20.63
C ALA A 419 27.67 19.33 21.79
N ILE A 420 28.37 18.39 22.41
CA ILE A 420 27.83 17.53 23.47
C ILE A 420 28.67 17.72 24.73
N GLU A 421 28.01 18.04 25.85
CA GLU A 421 28.64 18.01 27.15
C GLU A 421 28.73 16.57 27.67
N VAL A 422 29.92 16.18 28.09
CA VAL A 422 30.22 14.86 28.63
C VAL A 422 30.78 15.01 30.04
N ALA A 423 30.17 14.33 31.00
CA ALA A 423 30.67 14.24 32.37
C ALA A 423 31.08 12.80 32.67
N LEU A 424 32.25 12.61 33.29
CA LEU A 424 32.59 11.35 33.95
C LEU A 424 32.17 11.44 35.41
N LEU A 425 31.39 10.47 35.85
CA LEU A 425 30.89 10.37 37.21
C LEU A 425 31.52 9.16 37.92
N ASN A 426 31.93 9.32 39.18
CA ASN A 426 32.33 8.21 40.03
C ASN A 426 31.11 7.39 40.51
N ALA A 427 31.35 6.31 41.25
CA ALA A 427 30.29 5.44 41.79
C ALA A 427 29.31 6.17 42.74
N LEU A 428 29.69 7.33 43.30
CA LEU A 428 28.85 8.18 44.14
C LEU A 428 28.07 9.23 43.33
N GLY A 429 28.18 9.23 42.00
CA GLY A 429 27.53 10.19 41.11
C GLY A 429 28.19 11.56 41.04
N GLN A 430 29.36 11.74 41.66
CA GLN A 430 30.11 13.00 41.63
C GLN A 430 30.88 13.11 40.31
N ALA A 431 30.83 14.28 39.68
CA ALA A 431 31.59 14.53 38.46
C ALA A 431 33.09 14.65 38.77
N VAL A 432 33.87 13.75 38.17
CA VAL A 432 35.33 13.70 38.27
C VAL A 432 36.03 14.29 37.04
N ALA A 433 35.28 14.47 35.93
CA ALA A 433 35.76 15.16 34.74
C ALA A 433 34.59 15.75 33.94
N HIS A 434 34.86 16.84 33.24
CA HIS A 434 33.95 17.47 32.29
C HIS A 434 34.68 17.71 30.97
N HIS A 435 34.00 17.41 29.87
CA HIS A 435 34.47 17.64 28.52
C HIS A 435 33.34 18.17 27.65
N THR A 436 33.70 18.91 26.61
CA THR A 436 32.78 19.29 25.54
C THR A 436 33.31 18.69 24.24
N LEU A 437 32.54 17.79 23.65
CA LEU A 437 32.83 17.28 22.31
C LEU A 437 32.25 18.29 21.30
N PRO A 438 33.03 18.90 20.40
CA PRO A 438 32.50 19.82 19.39
C PRO A 438 31.58 19.10 18.40
N ALA A 439 30.83 19.81 17.56
CA ALA A 439 30.13 19.18 16.43
C ALA A 439 31.17 18.57 15.46
N SER A 440 30.94 17.34 14.99
CA SER A 440 31.78 16.68 13.98
C SER A 440 30.96 15.69 13.15
N PRO A 441 31.22 15.56 11.83
CA PRO A 441 30.63 14.51 11.01
C PRO A 441 31.14 13.09 11.38
N ASP A 442 32.21 12.99 12.17
CA ASP A 442 32.79 11.70 12.53
C ASP A 442 31.92 10.93 13.54
N ALA A 443 31.53 9.71 13.17
CA ALA A 443 30.71 8.82 14.00
C ALA A 443 31.45 8.33 15.27
N VAL A 444 32.76 8.48 15.35
CA VAL A 444 33.58 8.09 16.49
C VAL A 444 34.35 9.30 17.01
N ARG A 445 34.23 9.56 18.31
CA ARG A 445 34.82 10.73 18.99
C ARG A 445 35.73 10.30 20.11
N THR A 446 36.91 10.87 20.18
CA THR A 446 37.88 10.59 21.25
C THR A 446 37.57 11.43 22.49
N LEU A 447 37.57 10.80 23.65
CA LEU A 447 37.44 11.41 24.96
C LEU A 447 38.69 11.09 25.78
N ALA A 448 39.41 12.14 26.22
CA ALA A 448 40.56 11.97 27.09
C ALA A 448 40.11 11.66 28.53
N LEU A 449 40.72 10.66 29.14
CA LEU A 449 40.53 10.32 30.54
C LEU A 449 41.59 11.04 31.39
N PRO A 450 41.21 11.73 32.48
CA PRO A 450 42.19 12.18 33.46
C PRO A 450 42.78 10.97 34.21
N ALA A 451 43.79 11.21 35.04
CA ALA A 451 44.33 10.18 35.94
C ALA A 451 43.25 9.76 36.95
N LEU A 452 42.57 8.65 36.68
CA LEU A 452 41.49 8.09 37.48
C LEU A 452 41.97 6.78 38.13
N ALA A 453 41.54 6.53 39.36
CA ALA A 453 41.79 5.26 40.02
C ALA A 453 41.02 4.10 39.32
N PRO A 454 41.52 2.85 39.38
CA PRO A 454 40.77 1.71 38.89
C PRO A 454 39.39 1.61 39.54
N GLY A 455 38.35 1.36 38.75
CA GLY A 455 36.97 1.34 39.23
C GLY A 455 35.90 1.47 38.16
N ILE A 456 34.64 1.55 38.62
CA ILE A 456 33.48 1.75 37.75
C ILE A 456 33.10 3.24 37.73
N TYR A 457 32.97 3.77 36.52
CA TYR A 457 32.57 5.13 36.23
C TYR A 457 31.35 5.15 35.31
N THR A 458 30.68 6.29 35.26
CA THR A 458 29.60 6.55 34.30
C THR A 458 30.00 7.70 33.39
N VAL A 459 30.00 7.46 32.08
CA VAL A 459 30.08 8.51 31.06
C VAL A 459 28.66 9.01 30.79
N ARG A 460 28.37 10.25 31.15
CA ARG A 460 27.06 10.88 30.96
C ARG A 460 27.14 11.97 29.89
N LEU A 461 26.37 11.79 28.82
CA LEU A 461 26.23 12.75 27.72
C LEU A 461 24.94 13.54 27.92
N GLN A 462 25.03 14.87 27.90
CA GLN A 462 23.85 15.74 27.88
C GLN A 462 23.43 15.99 26.44
N THR A 463 22.20 15.61 26.09
CA THR A 463 21.65 15.79 24.75
C THR A 463 20.31 16.51 24.83
N THR A 464 19.85 17.07 23.71
CA THR A 464 18.52 17.69 23.60
C THR A 464 17.38 16.70 23.84
N ALA A 465 17.61 15.40 23.66
CA ALA A 465 16.66 14.33 23.95
C ALA A 465 16.71 13.84 25.42
N GLY A 466 17.61 14.38 26.24
CA GLY A 466 17.86 14.00 27.63
C GLY A 466 19.27 13.44 27.87
N ALA A 467 19.56 13.09 29.12
CA ALA A 467 20.86 12.55 29.50
C ALA A 467 21.01 11.07 29.11
N ILE A 468 22.11 10.73 28.44
CA ILE A 468 22.48 9.35 28.10
C ILE A 468 23.63 8.94 29.02
N SER A 469 23.53 7.78 29.66
CA SER A 469 24.57 7.27 30.58
C SER A 469 25.11 5.93 30.12
N LYS A 470 26.45 5.78 30.15
CA LYS A 470 27.16 4.55 29.79
C LYS A 470 28.15 4.18 30.87
N ARG A 471 28.14 2.90 31.27
CA ARG A 471 29.11 2.36 32.21
C ARG A 471 30.48 2.29 31.54
N LEU A 472 31.51 2.73 32.25
CA LEU A 472 32.92 2.61 31.88
C LEU A 472 33.64 1.92 33.03
N THR A 473 34.40 0.87 32.74
CA THR A 473 35.29 0.22 33.71
C THR A 473 36.71 0.66 33.41
N ILE A 474 37.46 1.14 34.40
CA ILE A 474 38.88 1.49 34.30
C ILE A 474 39.67 0.49 35.12
N ASN A 475 40.69 -0.12 34.50
CA ASN A 475 41.58 -1.09 35.13
C ASN A 475 42.90 -0.46 35.61
#